data_AF-A4X452-F1
#
_entry.id   AF-A4X452-F1
#
_cell.length_a   1.000
_cell.length_b   1.000
_cell.length_c   1.000
_cell.angle_alpha   90.00
_cell.angle_beta   90.00
_cell.angle_gamma   90.00
#
_symmetry.space_group_name_H-M   'P 1'
#
loop_
_entity.id
_entity.type
_entity.pdbx_description
1 polymer ?
#
loop_
_entity_poly.entity_id
_entity_poly.type
_entity_poly.pdbx_seq_one_letter_code
_entity_poly.pdbx_strand_id
1 'polypeptide(L)'
;MAAKRTSIFTAGVGELTPTAAVGELTRLVWGGLLLAAPGRVLRAMGGHPGSTPSAILRVLGVRHLVQAAVLLRWPTPEAFRLGAVADGLHALTAVALVADRRRRRVALTDAAIAAGWTVHDGVAASRAGARDRR
;
A
#
# COMPACT_ATOMS: atom_id res chain seq x y z
N MET A 1 8.83 36.48 -32.92
CA MET A 1 7.86 36.30 -31.81
C MET A 1 7.59 34.81 -31.64
N ALA A 2 8.26 34.15 -30.70
CA ALA A 2 8.09 32.73 -30.43
C ALA A 2 6.94 32.54 -29.43
N ALA A 3 5.91 31.80 -29.83
CA ALA A 3 4.80 31.42 -28.97
C ALA A 3 5.31 30.53 -27.84
N LYS A 4 5.33 31.07 -26.62
CA LYS A 4 5.59 30.35 -25.38
C LYS A 4 4.43 29.37 -25.18
N ARG A 5 4.60 28.11 -25.60
CA ARG A 5 3.65 27.03 -25.25
C ARG A 5 3.68 26.88 -23.73
N THR A 6 2.67 27.44 -23.09
CA THR A 6 2.27 27.16 -21.72
C THR A 6 1.86 25.68 -21.63
N SER A 7 2.85 24.81 -21.46
CA SER A 7 2.63 23.44 -20.99
C SER A 7 2.42 23.51 -19.48
N ILE A 8 1.22 23.95 -19.10
CA ILE A 8 0.70 23.76 -17.75
C ILE A 8 -0.14 22.48 -17.86
N PHE A 9 0.18 21.48 -17.02
CA PHE A 9 -0.55 20.21 -16.81
C PHE A 9 -0.13 18.89 -17.48
N THR A 10 1.15 18.67 -17.81
CA THR A 10 1.69 17.29 -18.03
C THR A 10 3.02 17.07 -17.31
N ALA A 11 3.12 17.52 -16.06
CA ALA A 11 4.26 17.18 -15.21
C ALA A 11 4.15 15.74 -14.70
N GLY A 12 4.85 14.83 -15.38
CA GLY A 12 5.54 13.69 -14.79
C GLY A 12 4.70 12.53 -14.27
N VAL A 13 4.08 11.75 -15.17
CA VAL A 13 4.04 10.30 -14.94
C VAL A 13 5.46 9.83 -15.28
N GLY A 14 6.36 9.79 -14.29
CA GLY A 14 7.52 8.92 -14.44
C GLY A 14 6.95 7.53 -14.72
N GLU A 15 7.24 6.95 -15.89
CA GLU A 15 6.52 5.76 -16.36
C GLU A 15 6.63 4.61 -15.35
N LEU A 16 5.59 4.48 -14.52
CA LEU A 16 5.40 3.36 -13.62
C LEU A 16 5.55 2.09 -14.43
N THR A 17 6.31 1.12 -13.93
CA THR A 17 6.27 -0.21 -14.56
C THR A 17 4.82 -0.70 -14.53
N PRO A 18 4.34 -1.42 -15.54
CA PRO A 18 2.99 -2.00 -15.52
C PRO A 18 2.73 -2.80 -14.24
N THR A 19 3.76 -3.47 -13.73
CA THR A 19 3.70 -4.21 -12.46
C THR A 19 3.49 -3.32 -11.23
N ALA A 20 4.18 -2.18 -11.14
CA ALA A 20 4.00 -1.24 -10.04
C ALA A 20 2.62 -0.58 -10.11
N ALA A 21 2.17 -0.19 -11.30
CA ALA A 21 0.84 0.38 -11.50
C ALA A 21 -0.27 -0.61 -11.09
N VAL A 22 -0.18 -1.87 -11.50
CA VAL A 22 -1.12 -2.93 -11.11
C VAL A 22 -1.10 -3.15 -9.59
N GLY A 23 0.08 -3.14 -8.96
CA GLY A 23 0.20 -3.25 -7.51
C GLY A 23 -0.48 -2.09 -6.78
N GLU A 24 -0.25 -0.85 -7.19
CA GLU A 24 -0.89 0.32 -6.58
C GLU A 24 -2.41 0.36 -6.80
N LEU A 25 -2.89 -0.06 -7.98
CA LEU A 25 -4.33 -0.20 -8.22
C LEU A 25 -4.95 -1.28 -7.33
N THR A 26 -4.24 -2.40 -7.14
CA THR A 26 -4.66 -3.46 -6.21
C THR A 26 -4.70 -2.92 -4.78
N ARG A 27 -3.71 -2.12 -4.39
CA ARG A 27 -3.65 -1.46 -3.07
C ARG A 27 -4.80 -0.47 -2.88
N LEU A 28 -5.16 0.31 -3.90
CA LEU A 28 -6.33 1.19 -3.88
C LEU A 28 -7.62 0.41 -3.64
N VAL A 29 -7.84 -0.68 -4.37
CA VAL A 29 -9.02 -1.53 -4.22
C VAL A 29 -9.07 -2.14 -2.82
N TRP A 30 -7.95 -2.68 -2.34
CA TRP A 30 -7.83 -3.24 -1.00
C TRP A 30 -8.13 -2.20 0.10
N GLY A 31 -7.54 -1.01 -0.02
CA GLY A 31 -7.78 0.10 0.89
C GLY A 31 -9.25 0.55 0.91
N GLY A 32 -9.88 0.62 -0.27
CA GLY A 32 -11.31 0.91 -0.41
C GLY A 32 -12.20 -0.13 0.26
N LEU A 33 -11.90 -1.42 0.10
CA LEU A 33 -12.63 -2.50 0.76
C LEU A 33 -12.52 -2.44 2.29
N LEU A 34 -11.32 -2.18 2.81
CA LEU A 34 -11.07 -2.00 4.24
C LEU A 34 -11.83 -0.80 4.82
N LEU A 35 -11.88 0.31 4.08
CA LEU A 35 -12.55 1.54 4.50
C LEU A 35 -14.08 1.40 4.46
N ALA A 36 -14.62 0.91 3.34
CA ALA A 36 -16.06 0.86 3.08
C ALA A 36 -16.75 -0.36 3.72
N ALA A 37 -16.07 -1.51 3.78
CA ALA A 37 -16.65 -2.78 4.22
C ALA A 37 -15.78 -3.54 5.24
N PRO A 38 -15.31 -2.91 6.33
CA PRO A 38 -14.37 -3.51 7.28
C PRO A 38 -14.91 -4.82 7.90
N GLY A 39 -16.21 -4.90 8.17
CA GLY A 39 -16.82 -6.12 8.72
C GLY A 39 -16.82 -7.31 7.75
N ARG A 40 -16.93 -7.05 6.43
CA ARG A 40 -16.85 -8.12 5.41
C ARG A 40 -15.41 -8.63 5.29
N VAL A 41 -14.45 -7.70 5.23
CA VAL A 41 -13.03 -8.04 5.17
C VAL A 41 -12.59 -8.80 6.41
N LEU A 42 -12.99 -8.36 7.61
CA LEU A 42 -12.68 -9.04 8.86
C LEU A 42 -13.18 -10.50 8.85
N ARG A 43 -14.42 -10.73 8.41
CA ARG A 43 -14.97 -12.09 8.29
C ARG A 43 -14.22 -12.93 7.25
N ALA A 44 -13.86 -12.36 6.11
CA ALA A 44 -13.09 -13.06 5.07
C ALA A 44 -11.71 -13.50 5.57
N MET A 45 -11.07 -12.70 6.45
CA MET A 45 -9.82 -13.07 7.12
C MET A 45 -10.02 -14.05 8.30
N GLY A 46 -11.24 -14.54 8.54
CA GLY A 46 -11.56 -15.46 9.63
C GLY A 46 -11.70 -14.80 10.99
N GLY A 47 -11.86 -13.48 11.04
CA GLY A 47 -12.19 -12.73 12.24
C GLY A 47 -13.69 -12.81 12.59
N HIS A 48 -14.00 -12.54 13.85
CA HIS A 48 -15.35 -12.58 14.39
C HIS A 48 -15.73 -11.20 14.97
N PRO A 49 -17.03 -10.89 15.14
CA PRO A 49 -17.44 -9.63 15.77
C PRO A 49 -16.70 -9.38 17.10
N GLY A 50 -16.09 -8.21 17.23
CA GLY A 50 -15.31 -7.81 18.40
C GLY A 50 -13.89 -8.37 18.49
N SER A 51 -13.43 -9.22 17.55
CA SER A 51 -12.02 -9.65 17.54
C SER A 51 -11.09 -8.50 17.15
N THR A 52 -11.50 -7.64 16.21
CA THR A 52 -10.74 -6.45 15.79
C THR A 52 -11.68 -5.27 15.61
N PRO A 53 -11.42 -4.11 16.24
CA PRO A 53 -12.22 -2.90 16.02
C PRO A 53 -12.24 -2.48 14.55
N SER A 54 -13.43 -2.17 14.02
CA SER A 54 -13.57 -1.71 12.63
C SER A 54 -12.85 -0.40 12.33
N ALA A 55 -12.65 0.44 13.35
CA ALA A 55 -11.86 1.66 13.23
C ALA A 55 -10.41 1.37 12.80
N ILE A 56 -9.79 0.29 13.30
CA ILE A 56 -8.43 -0.11 12.92
C ILE A 56 -8.38 -0.46 11.43
N LEU A 57 -9.34 -1.26 10.95
CA LEU A 57 -9.42 -1.61 9.52
C LEU A 57 -9.63 -0.38 8.65
N ARG A 58 -10.47 0.58 9.07
CA ARG A 58 -10.67 1.83 8.33
C ARG A 58 -9.41 2.68 8.27
N VAL A 59 -8.68 2.81 9.38
CA VAL A 59 -7.38 3.52 9.42
C VAL A 59 -6.38 2.86 8.48
N LEU A 60 -6.31 1.52 8.50
CA LEU A 60 -5.48 0.75 7.57
C LEU A 60 -5.91 0.99 6.10
N GLY A 61 -7.21 1.03 5.85
CA GLY A 61 -7.76 1.35 4.54
C GLY A 61 -7.36 2.75 4.05
N VAL A 62 -7.51 3.77 4.89
CA VAL A 62 -7.07 5.15 4.59
C VAL A 62 -5.57 5.17 4.29
N ARG A 63 -4.75 4.49 5.08
CA ARG A 63 -3.31 4.39 4.82
C ARG A 63 -3.02 3.83 3.43
N HIS A 64 -3.63 2.70 3.07
CA HIS A 64 -3.42 2.11 1.74
C HIS A 64 -3.85 3.06 0.61
N LEU A 65 -4.97 3.77 0.77
CA LEU A 65 -5.43 4.77 -0.20
C LEU A 65 -4.46 5.93 -0.35
N VAL A 66 -3.97 6.48 0.77
CA VAL A 66 -3.00 7.58 0.78
C VAL A 66 -1.68 7.13 0.15
N GLN A 67 -1.16 5.97 0.54
CA GLN A 67 0.09 5.45 0.00
C GLN A 67 -0.02 5.20 -1.50
N ALA A 68 -1.08 4.54 -1.97
CA ALA A 68 -1.28 4.30 -3.39
C ALA A 68 -1.46 5.60 -4.18
N ALA A 69 -2.18 6.60 -3.63
CA ALA A 69 -2.31 7.90 -4.26
C ALA A 69 -0.96 8.62 -4.39
N VAL A 70 -0.12 8.57 -3.35
CA VAL A 70 1.24 9.13 -3.37
C VAL A 70 2.09 8.41 -4.41
N LEU A 71 2.12 7.08 -4.42
CA LEU A 71 2.96 6.29 -5.31
C LEU A 71 2.52 6.34 -6.78
N LEU A 72 1.22 6.53 -7.03
CA LEU A 72 0.71 6.78 -8.38
C LEU A 72 1.02 8.21 -8.87
N ARG A 73 1.04 9.19 -7.96
CA ARG A 73 1.28 10.60 -8.30
C ARG A 73 2.76 10.94 -8.40
N TRP A 74 3.59 10.36 -7.54
CA TRP A 74 5.02 10.60 -7.43
C TRP A 74 5.78 9.27 -7.36
N PRO A 75 5.93 8.59 -8.50
CA PRO A 75 6.50 7.23 -8.56
C PRO A 75 8.04 7.22 -8.46
N THR A 76 8.60 7.81 -7.40
CA THR A 76 10.05 7.90 -7.19
C THR A 76 10.61 6.70 -6.42
N PRO A 77 11.88 6.34 -6.63
CA PRO A 77 12.53 5.26 -5.86
C PRO A 77 12.43 5.50 -4.34
N GLU A 78 12.59 6.74 -3.89
CA GLU A 78 12.50 7.15 -2.48
C GLU A 78 11.10 6.92 -1.92
N ALA A 79 10.05 7.30 -2.67
CA ALA A 79 8.67 7.13 -2.23
C ALA A 79 8.33 5.64 -2.06
N PHE A 80 8.75 4.79 -3.02
CA PHE A 80 8.60 3.35 -2.90
C PHE A 80 9.41 2.77 -1.73
N ARG A 81 10.64 3.23 -1.47
CA ARG A 81 11.39 2.78 -0.28
C ARG A 81 10.69 3.12 1.03
N LEU A 82 10.13 4.32 1.13
CA LEU A 82 9.37 4.74 2.32
C LEU A 82 8.10 3.90 2.50
N GLY A 83 7.38 3.62 1.40
CA GLY A 83 6.24 2.69 1.40
C GLY A 83 6.62 1.30 1.90
N ALA A 84 7.71 0.74 1.37
CA ALA A 84 8.24 -0.56 1.80
C ALA A 84 8.60 -0.58 3.30
N VAL A 85 9.27 0.46 3.81
CA VAL A 85 9.61 0.56 5.23
C VAL A 85 8.35 0.62 6.10
N ALA A 86 7.37 1.44 5.72
CA ALA A 86 6.11 1.54 6.45
C ALA A 86 5.37 0.19 6.48
N ASP A 87 5.31 -0.51 5.36
CA ASP A 87 4.66 -1.83 5.24
C ASP A 87 5.42 -2.89 6.04
N GLY A 88 6.75 -2.84 6.06
CA GLY A 88 7.60 -3.76 6.83
C GLY A 88 7.42 -3.58 8.33
N LEU A 89 7.44 -2.33 8.81
CA LEU A 89 7.16 -2.02 10.22
C LEU A 89 5.77 -2.50 10.62
N HIS A 90 4.78 -2.32 9.76
CA HIS A 90 3.43 -2.81 10.02
C HIS A 90 3.37 -4.34 10.08
N ALA A 91 4.03 -5.04 9.16
CA ALA A 91 4.11 -6.49 9.21
C ALA A 91 4.69 -6.98 10.54
N LEU A 92 5.74 -6.32 11.06
CA LEU A 92 6.31 -6.65 12.38
C LEU A 92 5.31 -6.43 13.52
N THR A 93 4.56 -5.31 13.50
CA THR A 93 3.50 -5.08 14.51
C THR A 93 2.39 -6.13 14.42
N ALA A 94 1.99 -6.56 13.22
CA ALA A 94 1.00 -7.60 13.01
C ALA A 94 1.50 -8.98 13.48
N VAL A 95 2.78 -9.29 13.26
CA VAL A 95 3.42 -10.50 13.82
C VAL A 95 3.39 -10.49 15.35
N ALA A 96 3.64 -9.34 16.00
CA ALA A 96 3.53 -9.24 17.45
C ALA A 96 2.11 -9.57 17.96
N LEU A 97 1.07 -9.25 17.19
CA LEU A 97 -0.32 -9.56 17.52
C LEU A 97 -0.69 -11.04 17.37
N VAL A 98 0.17 -11.88 16.79
CA VAL A 98 -0.02 -13.34 16.69
C VAL A 98 -0.10 -13.99 18.07
N ALA A 99 0.48 -13.35 19.09
CA ALA A 99 0.40 -13.80 20.49
C ALA A 99 -1.04 -13.76 21.05
N ASP A 100 -1.90 -12.86 20.56
CA ASP A 100 -3.33 -12.86 20.92
C ASP A 100 -4.06 -13.97 20.14
N ARG A 101 -4.34 -15.09 20.82
CA ARG A 101 -5.03 -16.25 20.24
C ARG A 101 -6.37 -15.89 19.59
N ARG A 102 -7.09 -14.88 20.09
CA ARG A 102 -8.38 -14.44 19.53
C ARG A 102 -8.22 -13.77 18.17
N ARG A 103 -7.07 -13.13 17.94
CA ARG A 103 -6.77 -12.37 16.71
C ARG A 103 -5.75 -13.06 15.80
N ARG A 104 -5.14 -14.16 16.25
CA ARG A 104 -4.01 -14.83 15.59
C ARG A 104 -4.20 -15.04 14.09
N ARG A 105 -5.35 -15.56 13.65
CA ARG A 105 -5.62 -15.80 12.22
C ARG A 105 -5.64 -14.49 11.43
N VAL A 106 -6.35 -13.48 11.93
CA VAL A 106 -6.40 -12.15 11.32
C VAL A 106 -5.03 -11.49 11.29
N ALA A 107 -4.28 -11.58 12.40
CA ALA A 107 -2.94 -11.03 12.53
C ALA A 107 -1.94 -11.69 11.55
N LEU A 108 -2.03 -13.01 11.35
CA LEU A 108 -1.19 -13.71 10.38
C LEU A 108 -1.52 -13.31 8.93
N THR A 109 -2.81 -13.20 8.58
CA THR A 109 -3.22 -12.75 7.25
C THR A 109 -2.78 -11.30 7.00
N ASP A 110 -2.96 -10.42 7.98
CA ASP A 110 -2.54 -9.02 7.91
C ASP A 110 -1.02 -8.90 7.76
N ALA A 111 -0.25 -9.66 8.55
CA ALA A 111 1.21 -9.72 8.44
C ALA A 111 1.68 -10.20 7.06
N ALA A 112 1.04 -11.24 6.50
CA ALA A 112 1.38 -11.76 5.18
C ALA A 112 1.09 -10.74 4.06
N ILE A 113 -0.04 -10.05 4.14
CA ILE A 113 -0.41 -8.99 3.17
C ILE A 113 0.58 -7.83 3.28
N ALA A 114 0.87 -7.35 4.50
CA ALA A 114 1.84 -6.28 4.73
C ALA A 114 3.25 -6.63 4.26
N ALA A 115 3.70 -7.87 4.48
CA ALA A 115 4.97 -8.36 3.95
C ALA A 115 4.96 -8.39 2.41
N GLY A 116 3.85 -8.80 1.78
CA GLY A 116 3.68 -8.74 0.33
C GLY A 116 3.82 -7.32 -0.22
N TRP A 117 3.18 -6.35 0.42
CA TRP A 117 3.30 -4.93 0.07
C TRP A 117 4.73 -4.39 0.26
N THR A 118 5.41 -4.79 1.32
CA THR A 118 6.82 -4.46 1.57
C THR A 118 7.72 -4.90 0.41
N VAL A 119 7.55 -6.16 -0.03
CA VAL A 119 8.32 -6.73 -1.13
C VAL A 119 7.99 -6.02 -2.44
N HIS A 120 6.71 -5.78 -2.71
CA HIS A 120 6.25 -5.05 -3.89
C HIS A 120 6.94 -3.69 -4.01
N ASP A 121 6.85 -2.87 -2.98
CA ASP A 121 7.40 -1.51 -2.98
C ASP A 121 8.95 -1.53 -3.02
N GLY A 122 9.59 -2.48 -2.34
CA GLY A 122 11.05 -2.65 -2.41
C GLY A 122 11.55 -3.03 -3.81
N VAL A 123 10.82 -3.88 -4.52
CA VAL A 123 11.11 -4.23 -5.92
C VAL A 123 10.85 -3.03 -6.84
N ALA A 124 9.76 -2.30 -6.64
CA ALA A 124 9.44 -1.10 -7.42
C ALA A 124 10.52 -0.02 -7.25
N ALA A 125 10.97 0.24 -6.01
CA ALA A 125 12.06 1.16 -5.71
C ALA A 125 13.37 0.77 -6.42
N SER A 126 13.72 -0.52 -6.39
CA SER A 126 14.94 -1.02 -7.01
C SER A 126 14.92 -0.84 -8.53
N ARG A 127 13.77 -1.06 -9.17
CA ARG A 127 13.58 -0.87 -10.61
C ARG A 127 13.57 0.59 -11.03
N ALA A 128 12.94 1.46 -10.24
CA ALA A 128 12.94 2.90 -10.48
C ALA A 128 14.37 3.46 -10.39
N GLY A 129 15.13 3.11 -9.35
CA GLY A 129 16.50 3.60 -9.18
C GLY A 129 17.50 3.09 -10.23
N ALA A 130 17.24 1.93 -10.84
CA ALA A 130 18.04 1.43 -11.96
C ALA A 130 17.81 2.20 -13.28
N ARG A 131 16.65 2.86 -13.42
CA ARG A 131 16.33 3.69 -14.59
C ARG A 131 16.96 5.07 -14.49
N ASP A 132 16.93 5.69 -13.32
CA ASP A 132 17.50 7.04 -13.09
C ASP A 132 19.03 7.09 -13.27
N ARG A 133 19.70 5.93 -13.26
CA ARG A 133 21.16 5.81 -13.48
C ARG A 133 21.55 5.60 -14.94
N ARG A 134 20.60 5.42 -15.85
CA ARG A 134 20.82 5.24 -17.30
C ARG A 134 20.66 6.55 -18.03
#